data_AF-A0A2N1MH72-F1
#
_entry.id   AF-A0A2N1MH72-F1
#
_cell.length_a   1.000
_cell.length_b   1.000
_cell.length_c   1.000
_cell.angle_alpha   90.00
_cell.angle_beta   90.00
_cell.angle_gamma   90.00
#
_symmetry.space_group_name_H-M   'P 1'
#
loop_
_entity.id
_entity.type
_entity.pdbx_description
1 polymer ?
#
loop_
_entity_poly.entity_id
_entity_poly.type
_entity_poly.pdbx_seq_one_letter_code
_entity_poly.pdbx_strand_id
1 'polypeptide(L)' 'NPDEFIPERFLNNEIAKNAFIPFGGGTRICPGKNMSNVLMKTLLILLLRKYDVELVDKV' A
#
# COMPACT_ATOMS: atom_id res chain seq x y z
N ASN A 1 6.04 16.16 3.25
CA ASN A 1 5.57 16.36 1.86
C ASN A 1 4.56 15.27 1.47
N PRO A 2 3.35 15.56 0.95
CA PRO A 2 2.42 14.54 0.44
C PRO A 2 2.80 13.96 -0.93
N ASP A 3 3.59 14.66 -1.75
CA ASP A 3 3.96 14.23 -3.11
C ASP A 3 5.16 13.27 -3.15
N GLU A 4 5.68 12.88 -1.99
CA GLU A 4 6.83 12.00 -1.83
C GLU A 4 6.42 10.64 -1.25
N PHE A 5 7.00 9.58 -1.81
CA PHE A 5 6.85 8.23 -1.29
C PHE A 5 7.71 8.05 -0.03
N ILE A 6 7.09 8.22 1.14
CA ILE A 6 7.72 8.06 2.46
C ILE A 6 6.93 7.01 3.27
N PRO A 7 7.27 5.72 3.16
CA PRO A 7 6.60 4.63 3.91
C PRO A 7 6.66 4.80 5.42
N GLU A 8 7.76 5.36 5.93
CA GLU A 8 8.03 5.52 7.36
C GLU A 8 7.03 6.46 8.04
N ARG A 9 6.30 7.29 7.28
CA ARG A 9 5.22 8.14 7.76
C ARG A 9 4.13 7.36 8.51
N PHE A 10 3.95 6.09 8.15
CA PHE A 10 2.96 5.19 8.74
C PHE A 10 3.50 4.43 9.96
N LEU A 11 4.79 4.59 10.31
CA LEU A 11 5.39 4.00 11.51
C LEU A 11 5.15 4.92 12.71
N ASN A 12 4.71 4.33 13.84
CA ASN A 12 4.63 4.97 15.16
C ASN A 12 3.84 6.29 15.24
N ASN A 13 3.06 6.64 14.22
CA ASN A 13 2.26 7.85 14.16
C ASN A 13 0.77 7.52 14.22
N GLU A 14 0.03 8.20 15.08
CA GLU A 14 -1.43 8.24 14.97
C GLU A 14 -1.80 9.05 13.73
N ILE A 15 -2.30 8.36 12.70
CA ILE A 15 -2.81 9.01 11.50
C ILE A 15 -4.16 9.61 11.86
N ALA A 16 -4.29 10.93 11.68
CA ALA A 16 -5.54 11.63 11.91
C ALA A 16 -6.70 10.94 11.18
N LYS A 17 -7.86 10.87 11.85
CA LYS A 17 -9.06 10.23 11.30
C LYS A 17 -9.38 10.84 9.93
N ASN A 18 -9.54 9.98 8.93
CA ASN A 18 -9.80 10.33 7.52
C ASN A 18 -8.66 11.01 6.75
N ALA A 19 -7.45 11.12 7.31
CA ALA A 19 -6.30 11.67 6.57
C ALA A 19 -5.74 10.72 5.49
N PHE A 20 -6.14 9.44 5.52
CA PHE A 20 -5.74 8.43 4.54
C PHE A 20 -6.91 7.48 4.23
N ILE A 21 -7.58 7.69 3.10
CA ILE A 21 -8.80 6.96 2.69
C ILE A 21 -8.72 6.38 1.26
N PRO A 22 -7.69 5.59 0.92
CA PRO A 22 -7.51 5.07 -0.45
C PRO A 22 -8.63 4.12 -0.91
N PHE A 23 -9.43 3.63 0.03
CA PHE A 23 -10.55 2.70 -0.21
C PHE A 23 -11.93 3.34 0.10
N GLY A 24 -11.99 4.66 0.25
CA GLY A 24 -13.17 5.38 0.75
C GLY A 24 -13.36 5.25 2.26
N GLY A 25 -14.52 5.67 2.76
CA GLY A 25 -14.85 5.69 4.18
C GLY A 25 -16.33 5.51 4.48
N GLY A 26 -16.65 5.34 5.77
CA GLY A 26 -18.02 5.14 6.24
C GLY A 26 -18.64 3.81 5.78
N THR A 27 -19.97 3.76 5.72
CA THR A 27 -20.75 2.55 5.43
C THR A 27 -20.55 2.03 4.00
N ARG A 28 -20.08 2.88 3.08
CA ARG A 28 -19.83 2.53 1.67
C ARG A 28 -18.34 2.33 1.36
N ILE A 29 -17.54 2.02 2.37
CA ILE A 29 -16.11 1.70 2.17
C ILE A 29 -15.96 0.51 1.22
N CYS A 30 -14.91 0.51 0.41
CA CYS A 30 -14.67 -0.58 -0.54
C CYS A 30 -14.61 -1.94 0.18
N PRO A 31 -15.42 -2.93 -0.22
CA PRO A 31 -15.44 -4.25 0.42
C PRO A 31 -14.09 -4.99 0.24
N GLY A 32 -13.32 -4.63 -0.79
CA GLY A 32 -12.01 -5.18 -1.07
C GLY A 32 -10.86 -4.63 -0.22
N LYS A 33 -11.09 -3.66 0.68
CA LYS A 33 -10.03 -3.02 1.49
C LYS A 33 -9.10 -4.02 2.17
N ASN A 34 -9.67 -4.97 2.90
CA ASN A 34 -8.89 -5.93 3.68
C ASN A 34 -8.15 -6.92 2.77
N MET A 35 -8.81 -7.37 1.70
CA MET A 35 -8.20 -8.24 0.69
C MET A 35 -7.02 -7.55 0.01
N SER A 36 -7.18 -6.28 -0.40
CA SER A 36 -6.11 -5.50 -1.02
C SER A 36 -4.90 -5.36 -0.09
N ASN A 37 -5.11 -5.05 1.19
CA ASN A 37 -4.01 -4.96 2.16
C ASN A 37 -3.22 -6.26 2.31
N VAL A 38 -3.90 -7.41 2.30
CA VAL A 38 -3.23 -8.73 2.33
C VAL A 38 -2.46 -8.96 1.03
N LEU A 39 -3.10 -8.75 -0.12
CA LEU A 39 -2.48 -8.98 -1.42
C LEU A 39 -1.26 -8.09 -1.65
N MET A 40 -1.31 -6.81 -1.27
CA MET A 40 -0.19 -5.89 -1.40
C MET A 40 1.03 -6.34 -0.58
N LYS A 41 0.81 -6.77 0.67
CA LYS A 41 1.88 -7.31 1.52
C LYS A 41 2.44 -8.61 0.95
N THR A 42 1.57 -9.52 0.53
CA THR A 42 1.97 -10.80 -0.07
C THR A 42 2.79 -10.59 -1.33
N LEU A 43 2.34 -9.70 -2.22
CA LEU A 43 3.07 -9.34 -3.45
C LEU A 43 4.47 -8.83 -3.12
N LEU A 44 4.59 -7.85 -2.22
CA LEU A 44 5.88 -7.31 -1.80
C LEU A 44 6.79 -8.39 -1.21
N ILE A 45 6.26 -9.27 -0.36
CA ILE A 45 7.02 -10.38 0.22
C ILE A 45 7.52 -11.34 -0.86
N LEU A 46 6.67 -11.67 -1.84
CA LEU A 46 7.02 -12.56 -2.93
C LEU A 46 8.12 -11.94 -3.81
N LEU A 47 7.97 -10.67 -4.18
CA LEU A 47 8.96 -9.92 -4.97
C LEU A 47 10.32 -9.87 -4.24
N LEU A 48 10.33 -9.68 -2.93
CA LEU A 48 11.59 -9.52 -2.17
C LEU A 48 12.24 -10.84 -1.75
N ARG A 49 11.48 -11.92 -1.57
CA ARG A 49 12.00 -13.16 -0.95
C ARG A 49 12.02 -14.36 -1.86
N LYS A 50 11.23 -14.37 -2.93
CA LYS A 50 11.02 -15.57 -3.76
C LYS A 50 11.45 -15.36 -5.21
N TYR A 51 11.26 -14.16 -5.74
CA TYR A 51 11.54 -13.86 -7.13
C TYR A 51 12.78 -12.98 -7.25
N ASP A 52 13.50 -13.15 -8.35
CA ASP A 52 14.54 -12.24 -8.80
C ASP A 52 13.99 -11.54 -10.04
N VAL A 53 13.86 -10.21 -9.98
CA VAL A 53 13.10 -9.41 -10.95
C VAL A 53 14.00 -8.32 -11.48
N GLU A 54 14.11 -8.25 -12.81
CA GLU A 54 14.88 -7.23 -13.51
C GLU A 54 13.95 -6.28 -14.28
N LEU A 55 14.33 -5.00 -14.33
CA LEU A 55 13.63 -4.02 -15.15
C LEU A 55 14.03 -4.23 -16.60
N VAL A 56 13.04 -4.44 -17.48
CA VAL A 56 13.26 -4.55 -18.92
C VAL A 56 13.20 -3.15 -19.54
N ASP A 57 14.08 -2.89 -20.52
CA ASP A 57 14.06 -1.65 -21.27
C ASP A 57 12.70 -1.44 -21.96
N LYS A 58 12.27 -0.17 -22.02
CA LYS A 58 11.08 0.20 -22.78
C LYS A 58 11.37 -0.01 -24.26
N VAL A 59 10.60 -0.91 -24.89
CA VAL A 59 10.56 -1.10 -26.34
C VAL A 59 10.02 0.15 -27.02
#